data_AF-V4AN89-F1
#
_entry.id   AF-V4AN89-F1
#
_cell.length_a   1.000
_cell.length_b   1.000
_cell.length_c   1.000
_cell.angle_alpha   90.00
_cell.angle_beta   90.00
_cell.angle_gamma   90.00
#
_symmetry.space_group_name_H-M   'P 1'
#
loop_
_entity.id
_entity.type
_entity.pdbx_description
1 polymer ?
#
loop_
_entity_poly.entity_id
_entity_poly.type
_entity_poly.pdbx_seq_one_letter_code
_entity_poly.pdbx_strand_id
1 'polypeptide(L)' 'WISDDEVSVCILCNDKFNQLRRKHHCRQCGRVLCNKCCKEKLPLPHLGIDDPERVCDWC' A
#
# COMPACT_ATOMS: atom_id res chain seq x y z
N TRP A 1 1.50 -6.54 -8.34
CA TRP A 1 2.57 -6.24 -7.37
C TRP A 1 3.77 -5.79 -8.19
N ILE A 2 4.31 -4.62 -7.90
CA ILE A 2 5.59 -4.17 -8.45
C ILE A 2 6.68 -4.74 -7.54
N SER A 3 7.83 -5.13 -8.09
CA SER A 3 8.94 -5.63 -7.26
C SER A 3 9.34 -4.55 -6.26
N ASP A 4 9.44 -4.92 -4.98
CA ASP A 4 9.85 -3.99 -3.94
C ASP A 4 11.21 -3.35 -4.28
N ASP A 5 12.11 -4.06 -4.95
CA ASP A 5 13.46 -3.60 -5.26
C ASP A 5 13.50 -2.35 -6.16
N GLU A 6 12.45 -2.11 -6.94
CA GLU A 6 12.37 -0.96 -7.84
C GLU A 6 11.84 0.32 -7.18
N VAL A 7 11.19 0.20 -6.01
CA VAL A 7 10.52 1.33 -5.36
C VAL A 7 11.33 1.86 -4.17
N SER A 8 11.94 3.03 -4.32
CA SER A 8 12.74 3.67 -3.26
C SER A 8 11.96 4.68 -2.39
N VAL A 9 10.81 5.15 -2.87
CA VAL A 9 9.97 6.17 -2.22
C VAL A 9 8.50 5.78 -2.22
N CYS A 10 7.75 6.22 -1.22
CA CYS A 10 6.30 6.08 -1.19
C CYS A 10 5.69 6.87 -2.35
N ILE A 11 4.87 6.23 -3.20
CA ILE A 11 4.30 6.90 -4.39
C ILE A 11 3.31 8.03 -4.04
N LEU A 12 2.75 8.04 -2.82
CA LEU A 12 1.80 9.09 -2.39
C LEU A 12 2.45 10.29 -1.71
N CYS A 13 3.44 10.06 -0.85
CA CYS A 13 4.06 11.14 -0.08
C CYS A 13 5.52 11.43 -0.45
N ASN A 14 6.09 10.65 -1.37
CA ASN A 14 7.48 10.74 -1.85
C ASN A 14 8.56 10.55 -0.77
N ASP A 15 8.18 10.13 0.45
CA ASP A 15 9.14 9.81 1.51
C ASP A 15 9.92 8.55 1.17
N LYS A 16 11.25 8.60 1.34
CA LYS A 16 12.13 7.43 1.16
C LYS A 16 11.80 6.32 2.14
N PHE A 17 11.73 5.10 1.63
CA PHE A 17 11.67 3.91 2.47
C PHE A 17 13.02 3.72 3.19
N ASN A 18 12.94 3.18 4.41
CA ASN A 18 14.10 2.84 5.23
C ASN A 18 13.69 1.76 6.25
N GLN A 19 14.56 1.40 7.19
CA GLN A 19 14.27 0.33 8.16
C GLN A 19 13.04 0.61 9.04
N LEU A 20 12.74 1.89 9.31
CA LEU A 20 11.56 2.32 10.09
C LEU A 20 10.33 2.56 9.20
N ARG A 21 10.54 3.05 7.98
CA ARG A 21 9.49 3.26 6.98
C ARG A 21 9.51 2.11 5.99
N ARG A 22 8.80 1.03 6.35
CA ARG A 22 8.68 -0.18 5.53
C ARG A 22 7.71 0.02 4.35
N LYS A 23 7.88 -0.84 3.34
CA LYS A 23 7.03 -0.92 2.15
C LYS A 23 5.77 -1.71 2.46
N HIS A 24 4.65 -1.26 1.94
CA HIS A 24 3.35 -1.90 2.06
C HIS A 24 2.63 -1.85 0.73
N HIS A 25 1.92 -2.91 0.39
CA HIS A 25 1.13 -2.95 -0.84
C HIS A 25 -0.33 -2.60 -0.55
N CYS A 26 -0.90 -1.73 -1.37
CA CYS A 26 -2.35 -1.57 -1.44
C CYS A 26 -2.96 -2.80 -2.12
N ARG A 27 -3.89 -3.47 -1.45
CA ARG A 27 -4.53 -4.67 -2.00
C ARG A 27 -5.48 -4.37 -3.16
N GLN A 28 -6.00 -3.14 -3.23
CA GLN A 28 -6.88 -2.66 -4.30
C GLN A 28 -6.14 -2.31 -5.60
N CYS A 29 -5.07 -1.50 -5.53
CA CYS A 29 -4.36 -1.02 -6.73
C CYS A 29 -2.93 -1.57 -6.92
N GLY A 30 -2.40 -2.32 -5.94
CA GLY A 30 -1.09 -2.94 -6.02
C GLY A 30 0.12 -2.01 -5.84
N ARG A 31 -0.08 -0.71 -5.58
CA ARG A 31 0.99 0.28 -5.36
C ARG A 31 1.75 0.03 -4.05
N VAL A 32 3.04 0.40 -4.05
CA VAL A 32 3.94 0.34 -2.88
C VAL A 32 3.95 1.67 -2.12
N LEU A 33 3.67 1.61 -0.83
CA LEU A 33 3.31 2.75 0.01
C LEU A 33 3.94 2.63 1.41
N CYS A 34 4.04 3.74 2.12
CA CYS A 34 4.39 3.72 3.54
C CYS A 34 3.15 3.52 4.41
N ASN A 35 3.32 3.07 5.66
CA ASN A 35 2.20 2.79 6.56
C ASN A 35 1.24 3.99 6.73
N LYS A 36 1.76 5.22 6.72
CA LYS A 36 0.95 6.45 6.83
C LYS A 36 -0.03 6.59 5.66
N CYS A 37 0.41 6.23 4.45
CA CYS A 37 -0.34 6.40 3.20
C CYS A 37 -1.22 5.19 2.84
N CYS A 38 -1.28 4.18 3.70
CA CYS A 38 -2.11 3.00 3.54
C CYS A 38 -2.54 2.42 4.89
N LYS A 39 -2.95 3.29 5.81
CA LYS A 39 -3.30 2.90 7.19
C LYS A 39 -4.68 2.25 7.30
N GLU A 40 -5.56 2.56 6.37
CA GLU A 40 -6.94 2.08 6.38
C GLU A 40 -7.06 0.65 5.84
N LYS A 41 -8.09 -0.05 6.29
CA LYS A 41 -8.49 -1.35 5.78
C LYS A 41 -9.93 -1.33 5.34
N LEU A 42 -10.22 -1.84 4.15
CA LEU A 42 -11.56 -1.93 3.58
C LEU A 42 -11.80 -3.34 3.03
N PRO A 43 -13.02 -3.88 3.14
CA PRO A 43 -13.38 -5.08 2.40
C PRO A 43 -13.29 -4.79 0.90
N LEU A 44 -12.93 -5.80 0.09
CA LEU A 44 -12.82 -5.70 -1.36
C LEU A 44 -13.71 -6.75 -2.04
N PRO A 45 -15.06 -6.64 -1.96
CA PRO A 45 -15.97 -7.66 -2.46
C PRO A 45 -15.88 -7.87 -3.97
N HIS A 46 -15.52 -6.83 -4.73
CA HIS A 46 -15.29 -6.93 -6.18
C HIS A 46 -14.05 -7.76 -6.54
N LEU A 47 -13.16 -8.02 -5.57
CA LEU A 47 -12.05 -8.97 -5.69
C LEU A 47 -12.37 -10.32 -5.02
N GLY A 48 -13.58 -10.53 -4.52
CA GLY A 48 -13.97 -11.72 -3.76
C GLY A 48 -13.33 -11.79 -2.36
N ILE A 49 -12.97 -10.65 -1.77
CA ILE A 49 -12.36 -10.57 -0.44
C ILE A 49 -13.32 -9.83 0.49
N ASP A 50 -13.98 -10.58 1.36
CA ASP A 50 -14.92 -10.01 2.34
C ASP A 50 -14.21 -9.44 3.58
N ASP A 51 -13.01 -9.94 3.89
CA ASP A 51 -12.21 -9.44 5.01
C ASP A 51 -11.58 -8.07 4.69
N PRO A 52 -11.50 -7.15 5.67
CA PRO A 52 -10.85 -5.86 5.46
C PRO A 52 -9.36 -5.96 5.14
N GLU A 53 -8.98 -5.48 3.97
CA GLU A 53 -7.62 -5.50 3.45
C GLU A 53 -7.02 -4.10 3.37
N ARG A 54 -5.69 -4.03 3.48
CA ARG A 54 -4.97 -2.75 3.47
C ARG A 54 -5.15 -2.02 2.14
N VAL A 55 -5.63 -0.78 2.19
CA VAL A 55 -5.79 0.09 1.03
C VAL A 55 -4.99 1.39 1.19
N CYS A 56 -4.67 2.04 0.08
CA CYS A 56 -4.01 3.34 0.08
C CYS A 56 -5.00 4.48 0.26
N ASP A 57 -4.53 5.66 0.67
CA ASP A 57 -5.40 6.83 0.86
C ASP A 57 -6.12 7.31 -0.42
N TRP A 58 -5.72 6.83 -1.60
CA TRP A 58 -6.39 7.10 -2.89
C TRP A 58 -7.40 6.03 -3.30
N CYS A 59 -7.48 4.91 -2.58
CA CYS A 59 -8.37 3.78 -2.87
C CYS A 59 -9.45 3.68 -1.80
#